data_AF-N0B2Z9-F1
#
_entry.id   AF-N0B2Z9-F1
#
_cell.length_a   1.000
_cell.length_b   1.000
_cell.length_c   1.000
_cell.angle_alpha   90.00
_cell.angle_beta   90.00
_cell.angle_gamma   90.00
#
_symmetry.space_group_name_H-M   'P 1'
#
loop_
_entity.id
_entity.type
_entity.pdbx_description
1 polymer ?
#
loop_
_entity_poly.entity_id
_entity_poly.type
_entity_poly.pdbx_seq_one_letter_code
_entity_poly.pdbx_strand_id
1 'polypeptide(L)'
;MRLALKGRPCMAHPSLRHSGVLSVSALASAAALAFFANAADAAPPIRTGATNQVPACVTPDRLMTFLSQRNSRLDARYANIARFYKIYGEGWHVRWDFAFFQMAIETNFLKFQRGDGSRGDVRETQNNFAGIGATGNGAPGERFPDVATGVHAQIQHLVAYSGERLAQPIAKRTRENQDDIIAKSHRLGRPVTFADLARRWAADRQYGKSIDFIAGLYNEQYCTGEAHAAQETAAPAPQPAYRWRDLPLQPSGLGGPVPDHVADPKDSR
;
A
#
# COMPACT_ATOMS: atom_id res chain seq x y z
N MET A 1 90.35 27.94 52.07
CA MET A 1 91.06 28.90 51.20
C MET A 1 90.71 28.57 49.75
N ARG A 2 90.62 29.60 48.91
CA ARG A 2 89.90 29.73 47.62
C ARG A 2 90.31 28.81 46.46
N LEU A 3 89.31 28.52 45.60
CA LEU A 3 89.28 28.36 44.12
C LEU A 3 90.18 27.26 43.48
N ALA A 4 89.83 26.56 42.39
CA ALA A 4 89.17 27.03 41.17
C ALA A 4 88.82 25.89 40.17
N LEU A 5 87.93 26.24 39.20
CA LEU A 5 87.88 25.85 37.76
C LEU A 5 87.42 24.42 37.37
N LYS A 6 86.23 24.27 36.76
CA LYS A 6 85.82 24.41 35.33
C LYS A 6 85.99 23.11 34.52
N GLY A 7 84.89 22.64 33.93
CA GLY A 7 84.90 21.64 32.85
C GLY A 7 83.56 20.90 32.65
N ARG A 8 82.79 21.31 31.63
CA ARG A 8 81.76 20.55 30.91
C ARG A 8 82.05 20.75 29.41
N PRO A 9 81.48 20.00 28.44
CA PRO A 9 80.70 18.75 28.47
C PRO A 9 81.12 17.74 27.37
N CYS A 10 80.51 16.55 27.33
CA CYS A 10 79.97 15.96 26.09
C CYS A 10 79.06 14.76 26.44
N MET A 11 77.78 14.87 26.09
CA MET A 11 76.84 13.75 26.06
C MET A 11 76.72 13.26 24.62
N ALA A 12 76.81 11.93 24.42
CA ALA A 12 76.24 11.25 23.27
C ALA A 12 75.57 9.97 23.78
N HIS A 13 74.29 9.84 23.43
CA HIS A 13 73.35 8.82 23.91
C HIS A 13 73.63 7.40 23.37
N PRO A 14 73.17 6.36 24.07
CA PRO A 14 73.21 4.98 23.60
C PRO A 14 71.96 4.66 22.75
N SER A 15 72.07 3.71 21.81
CA SER A 15 70.89 2.97 21.36
C SER A 15 71.25 1.50 21.08
N LEU A 16 70.83 0.65 22.00
CA LEU A 16 70.80 -0.80 21.86
C LEU A 16 69.68 -1.22 20.88
N ARG A 17 69.96 -2.33 20.22
CA ARG A 17 69.13 -3.17 19.33
C ARG A 17 67.72 -3.41 19.89
N HIS A 18 66.75 -3.71 19.01
CA HIS A 18 65.99 -4.97 19.03
C HIS A 18 65.12 -5.12 17.76
N SER A 19 65.15 -6.33 17.21
CA SER A 19 64.35 -6.82 16.09
C SER A 19 62.87 -6.95 16.45
N GLY A 20 61.97 -6.69 15.50
CA GLY A 20 60.53 -6.86 15.70
C GLY A 20 59.74 -6.98 14.39
N VAL A 21 59.54 -8.24 13.98
CA VAL A 21 58.35 -8.86 13.35
C VAL A 21 57.62 -8.13 12.20
N LEU A 22 57.60 -8.82 11.05
CA LEU A 22 56.72 -8.57 9.89
C LEU A 22 55.23 -8.58 10.29
N SER A 23 54.56 -7.44 10.11
CA SER A 23 53.10 -7.36 10.14
C SER A 23 52.57 -7.35 8.70
N VAL A 24 51.99 -8.47 8.27
CA VAL A 24 51.19 -8.57 7.05
C VAL A 24 49.85 -7.91 7.33
N SER A 25 49.67 -6.67 6.88
CA SER A 25 48.37 -5.99 6.91
C SER A 25 47.50 -6.53 5.77
N ALA A 26 46.69 -7.54 6.08
CA ALA A 26 45.56 -7.91 5.24
C ALA A 26 44.51 -6.78 5.29
N LEU A 27 44.44 -6.00 4.21
CA LEU A 27 43.32 -5.08 3.96
C LEU A 27 42.08 -5.93 3.67
N ALA A 28 41.32 -6.25 4.71
CA ALA A 28 39.97 -6.78 4.56
C ALA A 28 39.07 -5.62 4.06
N SER A 29 38.85 -5.57 2.75
CA SER A 29 37.78 -4.75 2.16
C SER A 29 36.46 -5.21 2.76
N ALA A 30 35.91 -4.41 3.67
CA ALA A 30 34.55 -4.58 4.15
C ALA A 30 33.61 -4.33 2.98
N ALA A 31 33.23 -5.40 2.29
CA ALA A 31 32.08 -5.39 1.40
C ALA A 31 30.88 -4.99 2.26
N ALA A 32 30.43 -3.74 2.10
CA ALA A 32 29.15 -3.28 2.61
C ALA A 32 28.05 -4.04 1.84
N LEU A 33 27.79 -5.27 2.29
CA LEU A 33 26.56 -5.99 1.99
C LEU A 33 25.44 -5.12 2.58
N ALA A 34 24.89 -4.25 1.73
CA ALA A 34 23.61 -3.63 1.99
C ALA A 34 22.61 -4.77 2.13
N PHE A 35 22.33 -5.15 3.37
CA PHE A 35 21.16 -5.92 3.72
C PHE A 35 19.95 -5.05 3.37
N PHE A 36 19.51 -5.11 2.11
CA PHE A 36 18.13 -4.82 1.80
C PHE A 36 17.33 -5.93 2.47
N ALA A 37 16.98 -5.69 3.73
CA ALA A 37 16.12 -6.55 4.49
C ALA A 37 14.87 -6.82 3.65
N ASN A 38 14.52 -8.09 3.51
CA ASN A 38 13.23 -8.54 3.01
C ASN A 38 12.15 -7.74 3.74
N ALA A 39 11.62 -6.69 3.10
CA ALA A 39 10.33 -6.15 3.47
C ALA A 39 9.37 -7.32 3.23
N ALA A 40 9.02 -8.00 4.31
CA ALA A 40 8.06 -9.09 4.27
C ALA A 40 6.81 -8.57 3.56
N ASP A 41 6.58 -9.12 2.36
CA ASP A 41 5.29 -9.49 1.78
C ASP A 41 4.07 -8.99 2.61
N ALA A 42 3.83 -7.67 2.60
CA ALA A 42 2.69 -6.99 3.21
C ALA A 42 2.13 -5.89 2.28
N ALA A 43 0.80 -5.69 2.28
CA ALA A 43 0.17 -4.66 1.46
C ALA A 43 0.71 -3.30 1.93
N PRO A 44 0.78 -2.27 1.07
CA PRO A 44 1.36 -1.02 1.49
C PRO A 44 0.58 -0.38 2.64
N PRO A 45 1.24 0.46 3.46
CA PRO A 45 0.56 1.32 4.41
C PRO A 45 -0.54 2.15 3.72
N ILE A 46 -1.65 2.39 4.42
CA ILE A 46 -2.77 3.19 3.92
C ILE A 46 -2.31 4.62 3.60
N ARG A 47 -1.43 5.17 4.44
CA ARG A 47 -0.93 6.55 4.33
C ARG A 47 0.29 6.63 3.44
N THR A 48 0.33 7.61 2.55
CA THR A 48 1.53 7.88 1.75
C THR A 48 2.64 8.48 2.61
N GLY A 49 3.88 8.26 2.21
CA GLY A 49 5.07 8.83 2.86
C GLY A 49 6.28 8.76 1.94
N ALA A 50 7.44 9.25 2.37
CA ALA A 50 8.65 9.33 1.54
C ALA A 50 9.01 8.00 0.82
N THR A 51 8.75 6.87 1.47
CA THR A 51 9.02 5.52 0.96
C THR A 51 7.76 4.75 0.52
N ASN A 52 6.58 5.38 0.59
CA ASN A 52 5.29 4.78 0.27
C ASN A 52 4.46 5.72 -0.60
N GLN A 53 4.98 6.02 -1.79
CA GLN A 53 4.27 6.85 -2.78
C GLN A 53 3.43 5.98 -3.70
N VAL A 54 2.44 6.59 -4.36
CA VAL A 54 1.77 5.93 -5.47
C VAL A 54 2.75 5.86 -6.65
N PRO A 55 2.97 4.67 -7.26
CA PRO A 55 3.93 4.53 -8.35
C PRO A 55 3.56 5.39 -9.56
N ALA A 56 4.56 5.93 -10.26
CA ALA A 56 4.33 6.81 -11.41
C ALA A 56 3.60 6.13 -12.58
N CYS A 57 3.70 4.81 -12.69
CA CYS A 57 2.95 4.01 -13.66
C CYS A 57 1.43 3.98 -13.39
N VAL A 58 0.99 4.41 -12.20
CA VAL A 58 -0.43 4.53 -11.85
C VAL A 58 -0.93 5.91 -12.27
N THR A 59 -1.73 5.93 -13.34
CA THR A 59 -2.41 7.14 -13.80
C THR A 59 -3.92 6.92 -13.82
N PRO A 60 -4.74 7.99 -13.65
CA PRO A 60 -6.18 7.87 -13.78
C PRO A 60 -6.62 7.20 -15.09
N ASP A 61 -5.99 7.52 -16.21
CA ASP A 61 -6.33 6.96 -17.52
C ASP A 61 -6.05 5.45 -17.60
N ARG A 62 -4.92 4.99 -17.04
CA ARG A 62 -4.60 3.55 -16.99
C ARG A 62 -5.56 2.80 -16.07
N LEU A 63 -5.94 3.39 -14.93
CA LEU A 63 -6.93 2.79 -14.03
C LEU A 63 -8.32 2.73 -14.66
N MET A 64 -8.74 3.76 -15.41
CA MET A 64 -9.99 3.75 -16.15
C MET A 64 -9.97 2.71 -17.28
N THR A 65 -8.83 2.55 -17.96
CA THR A 65 -8.64 1.47 -18.95
C THR A 65 -8.77 0.10 -18.30
N PHE A 66 -8.06 -0.15 -17.21
CA PHE A 66 -8.13 -1.39 -16.42
C PHE A 66 -9.55 -1.71 -15.93
N LEU A 67 -10.30 -0.70 -15.50
CA LEU A 67 -11.68 -0.80 -15.06
C LEU A 67 -12.63 -1.16 -16.22
N SER A 68 -12.53 -0.46 -17.34
CA SER A 68 -13.39 -0.67 -18.52
C SER A 68 -13.23 -2.06 -19.14
N GLN A 69 -12.01 -2.62 -19.14
CA GLN A 69 -11.74 -3.99 -19.60
C GLN A 69 -12.50 -5.04 -18.78
N ARG A 70 -12.78 -4.74 -17.50
CA ARG A 70 -13.48 -5.66 -16.58
C ARG A 70 -14.97 -5.34 -16.44
N ASN A 71 -15.38 -4.14 -16.82
CA ASN A 71 -16.76 -3.71 -16.92
C ASN A 71 -17.01 -3.04 -18.27
N SER A 72 -17.32 -3.85 -19.29
CA SER A 72 -17.61 -3.38 -20.65
C SER A 72 -18.89 -2.55 -20.75
N ARG A 73 -19.72 -2.51 -19.71
CA ARG A 73 -20.94 -1.70 -19.60
C ARG A 73 -20.78 -0.59 -18.56
N LEU A 74 -19.57 -0.04 -18.43
CA LEU A 74 -19.27 1.01 -17.48
C LEU A 74 -20.14 2.26 -17.77
N ASP A 75 -20.90 2.67 -16.77
CA ASP A 75 -21.74 3.87 -16.86
C ASP A 75 -20.88 5.15 -16.99
N ALA A 76 -21.28 6.03 -17.91
CA ALA A 76 -20.58 7.28 -18.22
C ALA A 76 -20.41 8.20 -16.99
N ARG A 77 -21.28 8.10 -15.99
CA ARG A 77 -21.16 8.87 -14.74
C ARG A 77 -19.87 8.58 -13.97
N TYR A 78 -19.22 7.44 -14.23
CA TYR A 78 -17.97 7.04 -13.61
C TYR A 78 -16.72 7.47 -14.37
N ALA A 79 -16.85 8.20 -15.48
CA ALA A 79 -15.73 8.58 -16.35
C ALA A 79 -14.55 9.25 -15.60
N ASN A 80 -14.84 9.96 -14.51
CA ASN A 80 -13.84 10.68 -13.70
C ASN A 80 -13.48 9.99 -12.38
N ILE A 81 -13.96 8.77 -12.10
CA ILE A 81 -13.83 8.17 -10.77
C ILE A 81 -12.36 7.98 -10.34
N ALA A 82 -11.49 7.51 -11.24
CA ALA A 82 -10.06 7.37 -10.94
C ALA A 82 -9.37 8.72 -10.64
N ARG A 83 -9.79 9.79 -11.34
CA ARG A 83 -9.31 11.15 -11.08
C ARG A 83 -9.71 11.64 -9.69
N PHE A 84 -10.94 11.33 -9.24
CA PHE A 84 -11.36 11.65 -7.88
C PHE A 84 -10.52 10.90 -6.83
N TYR A 85 -10.21 9.62 -7.04
CA TYR A 85 -9.32 8.89 -6.13
C TYR A 85 -7.96 9.56 -6.03
N LYS A 86 -7.37 9.96 -7.16
CA LYS A 86 -6.09 10.69 -7.18
C LYS A 86 -6.20 12.00 -6.42
N ILE A 87 -7.14 12.88 -6.75
CA ILE A 87 -7.28 14.20 -6.13
C ILE A 87 -7.47 14.08 -4.62
N TYR A 88 -8.44 13.29 -4.17
CA TYR A 88 -8.73 13.17 -2.75
C TYR A 88 -7.64 12.41 -2.02
N GLY A 89 -7.10 11.35 -2.60
CA GLY A 89 -6.04 10.59 -1.96
C GLY A 89 -4.73 11.36 -1.85
N GLU A 90 -4.34 12.15 -2.85
CA GLU A 90 -3.21 13.08 -2.74
C GLU A 90 -3.46 14.12 -1.64
N GLY A 91 -4.64 14.75 -1.64
CA GLY A 91 -5.01 15.77 -0.66
C GLY A 91 -5.12 15.25 0.78
N TRP A 92 -5.43 13.97 0.95
CA TRP A 92 -5.51 13.32 2.26
C TRP A 92 -4.32 12.41 2.56
N HIS A 93 -3.27 12.37 1.73
CA HIS A 93 -2.11 11.48 1.92
C HIS A 93 -2.47 9.99 2.06
N VAL A 94 -3.31 9.48 1.18
CA VAL A 94 -3.74 8.07 1.11
C VAL A 94 -3.22 7.43 -0.16
N ARG A 95 -2.77 6.16 -0.08
CA ARG A 95 -2.41 5.31 -1.21
C ARG A 95 -3.63 5.04 -2.08
N TRP A 96 -3.90 5.98 -2.97
CA TRP A 96 -5.17 6.11 -3.70
C TRP A 96 -5.37 5.06 -4.79
N ASP A 97 -4.27 4.49 -5.27
CA ASP A 97 -4.26 3.30 -6.11
C ASP A 97 -4.89 2.11 -5.40
N PHE A 98 -4.48 1.83 -4.16
CA PHE A 98 -5.07 0.77 -3.35
C PHE A 98 -6.51 1.07 -2.91
N ALA A 99 -6.86 2.34 -2.67
CA ALA A 99 -8.26 2.73 -2.45
C ALA A 99 -9.14 2.47 -3.69
N PHE A 100 -8.60 2.69 -4.90
CA PHE A 100 -9.27 2.35 -6.16
C PHE A 100 -9.42 0.83 -6.33
N PHE A 101 -8.38 0.04 -6.03
CA PHE A 101 -8.47 -1.43 -6.08
C PHE A 101 -9.45 -2.00 -5.05
N GLN A 102 -9.49 -1.39 -3.86
CA GLN A 102 -10.52 -1.69 -2.87
C GLN A 102 -11.93 -1.44 -3.43
N MET A 103 -12.17 -0.30 -4.08
CA MET A 103 -13.45 -0.01 -4.74
C MET A 103 -13.79 -1.05 -5.82
N ALA A 104 -12.80 -1.46 -6.61
CA ALA A 104 -13.00 -2.46 -7.65
C ALA A 104 -13.52 -3.79 -7.07
N ILE A 105 -13.06 -4.18 -5.88
CA ILE A 105 -13.58 -5.37 -5.19
C ILE A 105 -14.96 -5.07 -4.61
N GLU A 106 -15.10 -4.04 -3.78
CA GLU A 106 -16.33 -3.69 -3.07
C GLU A 106 -17.56 -3.51 -3.97
N THR A 107 -17.34 -3.10 -5.22
CA THR A 107 -18.41 -2.80 -6.18
C THR A 107 -18.50 -3.81 -7.30
N ASN A 108 -17.65 -4.85 -7.32
CA ASN A 108 -17.46 -5.72 -8.46
C ASN A 108 -17.22 -4.90 -9.75
N PHE A 109 -16.16 -4.09 -9.77
CA PHE A 109 -15.79 -3.19 -10.88
C PHE A 109 -16.93 -2.27 -11.31
N LEU A 110 -17.64 -1.71 -10.33
CA LEU A 110 -18.82 -0.85 -10.50
C LEU A 110 -20.02 -1.54 -11.16
N LYS A 111 -20.11 -2.88 -11.09
CA LYS A 111 -21.30 -3.64 -11.52
C LYS A 111 -22.38 -3.76 -10.42
N PHE A 112 -21.99 -3.61 -9.15
CA PHE A 112 -22.81 -3.76 -7.95
C PHE A 112 -23.66 -5.04 -7.95
N GLN A 113 -23.03 -6.11 -8.42
CA GLN A 113 -23.61 -7.45 -8.56
C GLN A 113 -22.75 -8.45 -7.78
N ARG A 114 -23.42 -9.47 -7.23
CA ARG A 114 -22.77 -10.65 -6.67
C ARG A 114 -22.33 -11.58 -7.80
N GLY A 115 -21.53 -12.60 -7.45
CA GLY A 115 -21.00 -13.57 -8.42
C GLY A 115 -22.08 -14.38 -9.16
N ASP A 116 -23.27 -14.54 -8.58
CA ASP A 116 -24.43 -15.18 -9.21
C ASP A 116 -25.24 -14.24 -10.13
N GLY A 117 -24.73 -13.03 -10.38
CA GLY A 117 -25.42 -11.99 -11.15
C GLY A 117 -26.52 -11.26 -10.38
N SER A 118 -26.85 -11.69 -9.16
CA SER A 118 -27.84 -11.00 -8.33
C SER A 118 -27.32 -9.64 -7.87
N ARG A 119 -28.26 -8.76 -7.54
CA ARG A 119 -28.00 -7.40 -7.11
C ARG A 119 -27.37 -7.39 -5.70
N GLY A 120 -26.23 -6.71 -5.49
CA GLY A 120 -25.51 -6.63 -4.20
C GLY A 120 -26.31 -5.94 -3.07
N ASP A 121 -25.72 -5.70 -1.91
CA ASP A 121 -26.40 -4.93 -0.86
C ASP A 121 -26.39 -3.42 -1.19
N VAL A 122 -25.25 -2.92 -1.66
CA VAL A 122 -25.11 -1.56 -2.16
C VAL A 122 -25.57 -1.49 -3.63
N ARG A 123 -26.25 -0.40 -3.99
CA ARG A 123 -26.73 -0.08 -5.34
C ARG A 123 -25.88 1.01 -5.99
N GLU A 124 -25.84 1.03 -7.33
CA GLU A 124 -25.18 2.06 -8.13
C GLU A 124 -25.61 3.46 -7.68
N THR A 125 -26.91 3.68 -7.48
CA THR A 125 -27.47 4.99 -7.14
C THR A 125 -26.96 5.55 -5.82
N GLN A 126 -26.34 4.73 -4.97
CA GLN A 126 -25.84 5.17 -3.67
C GLN A 126 -24.49 5.88 -3.74
N ASN A 127 -23.74 5.73 -4.83
CA ASN A 127 -22.35 6.22 -4.93
C ASN A 127 -21.48 5.78 -3.74
N ASN A 128 -21.81 4.65 -3.10
CA ASN A 128 -21.08 4.10 -1.97
C ASN A 128 -20.12 3.03 -2.50
N PHE A 129 -18.88 3.45 -2.75
CA PHE A 129 -17.88 2.63 -3.44
C PHE A 129 -17.10 1.70 -2.52
N ALA A 130 -17.42 1.70 -1.23
CA ALA A 130 -16.60 1.04 -0.22
C ALA A 130 -17.44 0.30 0.84
N GLY A 131 -18.73 0.07 0.56
CA GLY A 131 -19.61 -0.66 1.46
C GLY A 131 -19.86 0.03 2.80
N ILE A 132 -19.65 1.35 2.91
CA ILE A 132 -19.70 2.06 4.19
C ILE A 132 -21.10 1.93 4.79
N GLY A 133 -21.17 1.36 5.99
CA GLY A 133 -22.43 1.14 6.71
C GLY A 133 -23.27 -0.03 6.19
N ALA A 134 -22.83 -0.77 5.16
CA ALA A 134 -23.46 -2.01 4.76
C ALA A 134 -23.04 -3.13 5.73
N THR A 135 -23.99 -3.92 6.21
CA THR A 135 -23.74 -5.00 7.18
C THR A 135 -24.07 -6.40 6.64
N GLY A 136 -24.43 -6.49 5.36
CA GLY A 136 -25.02 -7.69 4.75
C GLY A 136 -26.53 -7.80 5.01
N ASN A 137 -27.15 -8.84 4.46
CA ASN A 137 -28.58 -9.17 4.61
C ASN A 137 -29.54 -8.04 4.14
N GLY A 138 -29.17 -7.31 3.08
CA GLY A 138 -30.04 -6.29 2.49
C GLY A 138 -29.98 -4.91 3.16
N ALA A 139 -29.16 -4.70 4.19
CA ALA A 139 -28.89 -3.37 4.72
C ALA A 139 -28.08 -2.56 3.68
N PRO A 140 -28.64 -1.51 3.05
CA PRO A 140 -28.07 -0.92 1.84
C PRO A 140 -26.77 -0.16 2.10
N GLY A 141 -26.47 0.21 3.35
CA GLY A 141 -25.38 1.11 3.70
C GLY A 141 -25.68 2.57 3.37
N GLU A 142 -24.68 3.43 3.49
CA GLU A 142 -24.83 4.86 3.27
C GLU A 142 -25.03 5.22 1.78
N ARG A 143 -25.50 6.45 1.54
CA ARG A 143 -25.70 7.05 0.22
C ARG A 143 -24.99 8.40 0.17
N PHE A 144 -24.32 8.65 -0.95
CA PHE A 144 -23.65 9.90 -1.25
C PHE A 144 -24.27 10.56 -2.49
N PRO A 145 -24.34 11.90 -2.53
CA PRO A 145 -25.06 12.63 -3.59
C PRO A 145 -24.46 12.44 -4.98
N ASP A 146 -23.14 12.28 -5.08
CA ASP A 146 -22.43 12.13 -6.34
C ASP A 146 -21.20 11.23 -6.20
N VAL A 147 -20.58 10.90 -7.34
CA VAL A 147 -19.40 10.04 -7.43
C VAL A 147 -18.22 10.64 -6.66
N ALA A 148 -18.00 11.96 -6.77
CA ALA A 148 -16.89 12.63 -6.12
C ALA A 148 -16.99 12.53 -4.59
N THR A 149 -18.18 12.81 -4.04
CA THR A 149 -18.49 12.71 -2.61
C THR A 149 -18.37 11.29 -2.10
N GLY A 150 -18.81 10.30 -2.88
CA GLY A 150 -18.66 8.89 -2.55
C GLY A 150 -17.20 8.44 -2.44
N VAL A 151 -16.36 8.85 -3.39
CA VAL A 151 -14.92 8.57 -3.37
C VAL A 151 -14.26 9.26 -2.18
N HIS A 152 -14.59 10.54 -1.94
CA HIS A 152 -14.04 11.31 -0.82
C HIS A 152 -14.43 10.69 0.52
N ALA A 153 -15.67 10.20 0.66
CA ALA A 153 -16.13 9.49 1.85
C ALA A 153 -15.31 8.22 2.13
N GLN A 154 -14.99 7.43 1.10
CA GLN A 154 -14.09 6.28 1.25
C GLN A 154 -12.68 6.69 1.68
N ILE A 155 -12.10 7.70 1.02
CA ILE A 155 -10.75 8.19 1.35
C ILE A 155 -10.70 8.64 2.81
N GLN A 156 -11.69 9.41 3.28
CA GLN A 156 -11.81 9.78 4.68
C GLN A 156 -11.97 8.57 5.60
N HIS A 157 -12.79 7.58 5.22
CA HIS A 157 -12.91 6.37 6.03
C HIS A 157 -11.55 5.65 6.17
N LEU A 158 -10.76 5.57 5.11
CA LEU A 158 -9.39 5.04 5.16
C LEU A 158 -8.46 5.89 6.05
N VAL A 159 -8.61 7.21 6.11
CA VAL A 159 -7.89 8.07 7.07
C VAL A 159 -8.19 7.65 8.51
N ALA A 160 -9.47 7.44 8.85
CA ALA A 160 -9.84 6.93 10.18
C ALA A 160 -9.24 5.55 10.45
N TYR A 161 -9.29 4.63 9.47
CA TYR A 161 -8.66 3.30 9.58
C TYR A 161 -7.14 3.36 9.73
N SER A 162 -6.48 4.42 9.26
CA SER A 162 -5.05 4.63 9.49
C SER A 162 -4.70 5.08 10.91
N GLY A 163 -5.70 5.39 11.74
CA GLY A 163 -5.53 5.89 13.10
C GLY A 163 -5.55 7.42 13.20
N GLU A 164 -5.98 8.13 12.17
CA GLU A 164 -6.03 9.60 12.19
C GLU A 164 -7.47 10.10 12.32
N ARG A 165 -7.69 11.07 13.23
CA ARG A 165 -9.01 11.65 13.49
C ARG A 165 -9.38 12.67 12.43
N LEU A 166 -10.64 12.60 12.00
CA LEU A 166 -11.25 13.56 11.10
C LEU A 166 -12.18 14.50 11.88
N ALA A 167 -12.05 15.80 11.62
CA ALA A 167 -12.92 16.79 12.24
C ALA A 167 -14.39 16.68 11.77
N GLN A 168 -14.59 16.57 10.45
CA GLN A 168 -15.92 16.50 9.84
C GLN A 168 -15.96 15.44 8.72
N PRO A 169 -15.93 14.13 9.06
CA PRO A 169 -16.12 13.08 8.07
C PRO A 169 -17.44 13.23 7.30
N ILE A 170 -17.41 12.95 6.00
CA ILE A 170 -18.57 12.95 5.11
C ILE A 170 -19.55 11.82 5.46
N ALA A 171 -19.03 10.61 5.66
CA ALA A 171 -19.85 9.46 6.02
C ALA A 171 -20.28 9.51 7.50
N LYS A 172 -21.57 9.32 7.76
CA LYS A 172 -22.15 9.27 9.10
C LYS A 172 -21.51 8.18 9.94
N ARG A 173 -21.32 6.98 9.38
CA ARG A 173 -20.66 5.85 10.03
C ARG A 173 -19.25 6.21 10.44
N THR A 174 -18.51 6.97 9.62
CA THR A 174 -17.17 7.45 10.02
C THR A 174 -17.26 8.40 11.19
N ARG A 175 -18.19 9.37 11.17
CA ARG A 175 -18.39 10.29 12.31
C ARG A 175 -18.67 9.56 13.61
N GLU A 176 -19.54 8.57 13.56
CA GLU A 176 -20.02 7.84 14.75
C GLU A 176 -19.01 6.82 15.28
N ASN A 177 -18.21 6.21 14.40
CA ASN A 177 -17.36 5.08 14.77
C ASN A 177 -15.87 5.36 14.76
N GLN A 178 -15.41 6.52 14.28
CA GLN A 178 -13.97 6.77 14.11
C GLN A 178 -13.19 6.58 15.42
N ASP A 179 -13.76 6.90 16.59
CA ASP A 179 -13.08 6.70 17.88
C ASP A 179 -12.69 5.23 18.11
N ASP A 180 -13.62 4.30 17.89
CA ASP A 180 -13.35 2.86 18.02
C ASP A 180 -12.40 2.36 16.91
N ILE A 181 -12.59 2.82 15.68
CA ILE A 181 -11.73 2.47 14.54
C ILE A 181 -10.28 2.87 14.83
N ILE A 182 -10.07 4.13 15.25
CA ILE A 182 -8.77 4.73 15.55
C ILE A 182 -8.12 4.02 16.73
N ALA A 183 -8.86 3.80 17.82
CA ALA A 183 -8.35 3.08 18.99
C ALA A 183 -7.85 1.68 18.61
N LYS A 184 -8.61 0.94 17.78
CA LYS A 184 -8.16 -0.36 17.26
C LYS A 184 -6.95 -0.24 16.36
N SER A 185 -6.82 0.82 15.56
CA SER A 185 -5.67 1.05 14.68
C SER A 185 -4.39 1.30 15.47
N HIS A 186 -4.45 2.12 16.52
CA HIS A 186 -3.30 2.37 17.38
C HIS A 186 -2.77 1.12 18.11
N ARG A 187 -3.62 0.14 18.42
CA ARG A 187 -3.19 -1.14 19.02
C ARG A 187 -2.21 -1.93 18.15
N LEU A 188 -2.14 -1.65 16.84
CA LEU A 188 -1.17 -2.31 15.95
C LEU A 188 0.26 -1.83 16.20
N GLY A 189 0.47 -0.65 16.80
CA GLY A 189 1.81 -0.12 17.11
C GLY A 189 2.68 0.17 15.89
N ARG A 190 2.11 0.15 14.68
CA ARG A 190 2.78 0.41 13.40
C ARG A 190 1.83 1.08 12.41
N PRO A 191 2.33 1.66 11.30
CA PRO A 191 1.46 2.11 10.22
C PRO A 191 0.49 1.00 9.77
N VAL A 192 -0.80 1.36 9.67
CA VAL A 192 -1.85 0.45 9.22
C VAL A 192 -1.74 0.24 7.72
N THR A 193 -1.82 -1.00 7.28
CA THR A 193 -1.74 -1.42 5.88
C THR A 193 -3.11 -1.78 5.32
N PHE A 194 -3.24 -1.86 4.00
CA PHE A 194 -4.46 -2.40 3.38
C PHE A 194 -4.73 -3.86 3.76
N ALA A 195 -3.70 -4.64 4.12
CA ALA A 195 -3.86 -6.00 4.61
C ALA A 195 -4.57 -6.04 5.97
N ASP A 196 -4.31 -5.05 6.84
CA ASP A 196 -4.95 -4.92 8.16
C ASP A 196 -6.45 -4.57 8.06
N LEU A 197 -6.97 -4.22 6.89
CA LEU A 197 -8.40 -4.03 6.70
C LEU A 197 -9.18 -5.35 6.77
N ALA A 198 -8.52 -6.50 6.58
CA ALA A 198 -9.14 -7.80 6.80
C ALA A 198 -9.63 -7.91 8.25
N ARG A 199 -10.86 -8.44 8.43
CA ARG A 199 -11.54 -8.57 9.74
C ARG A 199 -11.85 -7.26 10.47
N ARG A 200 -11.53 -6.12 9.89
CA ARG A 200 -11.73 -4.79 10.50
C ARG A 200 -12.62 -3.90 9.65
N TRP A 201 -12.43 -3.93 8.33
CA TRP A 201 -13.28 -3.32 7.33
C TRP A 201 -14.33 -4.33 6.85
N ALA A 202 -13.85 -5.45 6.31
CA ALA A 202 -14.68 -6.57 5.88
C ALA A 202 -14.55 -7.75 6.85
N ALA A 203 -15.62 -8.54 7.02
CA ALA A 203 -15.60 -9.75 7.86
C ALA A 203 -14.66 -10.86 7.31
N ASP A 204 -14.34 -10.78 6.02
CA ASP A 204 -13.47 -11.71 5.32
C ASP A 204 -12.01 -11.59 5.78
N ARG A 205 -11.37 -12.75 6.00
CA ARG A 205 -9.94 -12.87 6.35
C ARG A 205 -9.04 -12.72 5.13
N GLN A 206 -9.54 -12.99 3.92
CA GLN A 206 -8.76 -12.88 2.67
C GLN A 206 -8.92 -11.52 1.99
N TYR A 207 -9.59 -10.57 2.64
CA TYR A 207 -9.88 -9.25 2.08
C TYR A 207 -8.62 -8.51 1.60
N GLY A 208 -7.60 -8.41 2.47
CA GLY A 208 -6.33 -7.78 2.12
C GLY A 208 -5.66 -8.38 0.90
N LYS A 209 -5.62 -9.73 0.83
CA LYS A 209 -5.07 -10.46 -0.32
C LYS A 209 -5.83 -10.21 -1.62
N SER A 210 -7.14 -9.99 -1.55
CA SER A 210 -7.93 -9.67 -2.73
C SER A 210 -7.54 -8.31 -3.29
N ILE A 211 -7.30 -7.32 -2.42
CA ILE A 211 -6.80 -5.99 -2.82
C ILE A 211 -5.42 -6.14 -3.48
N ASP A 212 -4.50 -6.89 -2.85
CA ASP A 212 -3.16 -7.14 -3.41
C ASP A 212 -3.23 -7.87 -4.75
N PHE A 213 -4.16 -8.82 -4.91
CA PHE A 213 -4.34 -9.53 -6.17
C PHE A 213 -4.74 -8.58 -7.30
N ILE A 214 -5.71 -7.68 -7.05
CA ILE A 214 -6.10 -6.67 -8.04
C ILE A 214 -4.96 -5.70 -8.36
N ALA A 215 -4.21 -5.28 -7.34
CA ALA A 215 -3.02 -4.44 -7.53
C ALA A 215 -1.96 -5.16 -8.37
N GLY A 216 -1.76 -6.46 -8.14
CA GLY A 216 -0.84 -7.32 -8.89
C GLY A 216 -1.20 -7.41 -10.37
N LEU A 217 -2.48 -7.67 -10.69
CA LEU A 217 -2.96 -7.68 -12.07
C LEU A 217 -2.76 -6.34 -12.78
N TYR A 218 -3.01 -5.22 -12.08
CA TYR A 218 -2.75 -3.90 -12.64
C TYR A 218 -1.25 -3.70 -12.89
N ASN A 219 -0.41 -4.03 -11.91
CA ASN A 219 1.02 -3.82 -12.01
C ASN A 219 1.66 -4.66 -13.13
N GLU A 220 1.23 -5.91 -13.31
CA GLU A 220 1.70 -6.73 -14.43
C GLU A 220 1.41 -6.09 -15.77
N GLN A 221 0.19 -5.55 -15.94
CA GLN A 221 -0.27 -4.99 -17.19
C GLN A 221 0.33 -3.60 -17.50
N TYR A 222 0.54 -2.76 -16.48
CA TYR A 222 0.86 -1.33 -16.68
C TYR A 222 2.19 -0.88 -16.06
N CYS A 223 2.83 -1.72 -15.25
CA CYS A 223 4.03 -1.40 -14.49
C CYS A 223 5.15 -2.44 -14.70
N THR A 224 5.18 -3.16 -15.82
CA THR A 224 6.32 -3.99 -16.23
C THR A 224 6.92 -3.45 -17.54
N GLY A 225 8.25 -3.58 -17.74
CA GLY A 225 8.94 -3.18 -18.99
C GLY A 225 9.30 -1.68 -19.13
N GLU A 226 9.54 -1.19 -20.35
CA GLU A 226 10.01 0.17 -20.73
C GLU A 226 9.22 1.34 -20.09
N ALA A 227 8.00 1.08 -19.58
CA ALA A 227 7.24 2.03 -18.76
C ALA A 227 7.95 2.42 -17.43
N HIS A 228 8.89 1.61 -16.95
CA HIS A 228 9.81 1.94 -15.85
C HIS A 228 11.02 2.78 -16.29
N ALA A 229 11.46 2.65 -17.55
CA ALA A 229 12.72 3.23 -18.03
C ALA A 229 12.67 4.75 -18.25
N ALA A 230 11.47 5.36 -18.27
CA ALA A 230 11.32 6.80 -18.38
C ALA A 230 11.44 7.57 -17.05
N GLN A 231 11.54 6.88 -15.90
CA GLN A 231 11.33 7.48 -14.58
C GLN A 231 12.29 6.93 -13.50
N GLU A 232 13.58 6.85 -13.81
CA GLU A 232 14.62 6.45 -12.86
C GLU A 232 15.12 7.66 -12.03
N THR A 233 14.28 8.17 -11.12
CA THR A 233 14.74 8.99 -9.96
C THR A 233 13.92 8.74 -8.67
N ALA A 234 13.01 7.76 -8.63
CA ALA A 234 12.22 7.47 -7.44
C ALA A 234 12.47 6.05 -6.92
N ALA A 235 12.40 5.89 -5.59
CA ALA A 235 12.54 4.60 -4.92
C ALA A 235 11.56 3.56 -5.50
N PRO A 236 11.98 2.27 -5.61
CA PRO A 236 11.14 1.23 -6.19
C PRO A 236 9.83 1.09 -5.42
N ALA A 237 8.74 0.88 -6.14
CA ALA A 237 7.43 0.67 -5.55
C ALA A 237 7.46 -0.52 -4.58
N PRO A 238 6.81 -0.44 -3.41
CA PRO A 238 6.66 -1.60 -2.53
C PRO A 238 5.98 -2.73 -3.29
N GLN A 239 6.61 -3.90 -3.28
CA GLN A 239 6.09 -5.12 -3.92
C GLN A 239 4.83 -5.59 -3.18
N PRO A 240 3.85 -6.18 -3.88
CA PRO A 240 2.65 -6.72 -3.26
C PRO A 240 2.99 -7.81 -2.24
N ALA A 241 2.14 -7.91 -1.22
CA ALA A 241 2.36 -8.70 -0.03
C ALA A 241 2.42 -10.21 -0.20
N TYR A 242 1.96 -10.65 -1.34
CA TYR A 242 1.79 -12.04 -1.64
C TYR A 242 2.22 -12.16 -3.08
N ARG A 243 2.81 -13.32 -3.40
CA ARG A 243 2.93 -13.75 -4.78
C ARG A 243 1.53 -13.98 -5.33
N TRP A 244 0.91 -12.89 -5.79
CA TRP A 244 -0.41 -12.92 -6.43
C TRP A 244 -0.39 -13.82 -7.66
N ARG A 245 0.79 -14.02 -8.27
CA ARG A 245 1.05 -14.99 -9.35
C ARG A 245 0.79 -16.44 -8.95
N ASP A 246 0.79 -16.74 -7.65
CA ASP A 246 0.49 -18.08 -7.11
C ASP A 246 -1.00 -18.22 -6.73
N LEU A 247 -1.83 -17.17 -6.88
CA LEU A 247 -3.26 -17.20 -6.61
C LEU A 247 -4.03 -17.45 -7.92
N PRO A 248 -4.75 -18.58 -8.06
CA PRO A 248 -5.47 -18.89 -9.30
C PRO A 248 -6.71 -18.01 -9.51
N LEU A 249 -7.24 -17.41 -8.44
CA LEU A 249 -8.51 -16.68 -8.39
C LEU A 249 -8.46 -15.55 -7.35
N GLN A 250 -9.39 -14.60 -7.45
CA GLN A 250 -9.62 -13.65 -6.36
C GLN A 250 -9.99 -14.42 -5.08
N PRO A 251 -9.28 -14.22 -3.96
CA PRO A 251 -9.52 -14.98 -2.73
C PRO A 251 -10.87 -14.74 -2.06
N SER A 252 -11.55 -13.63 -2.36
CA SER A 252 -12.82 -13.23 -1.72
C SER A 252 -14.00 -13.27 -2.69
N GLY A 253 -15.20 -13.50 -2.14
CA GLY A 253 -16.47 -13.39 -2.87
C GLY A 253 -17.05 -11.97 -2.93
N LEU A 254 -16.28 -10.95 -2.53
CA LEU A 254 -16.76 -9.58 -2.37
C LEU A 254 -16.78 -8.78 -3.68
N GLY A 255 -16.18 -9.27 -4.78
CA GLY A 255 -16.45 -8.79 -6.14
C GLY A 255 -15.53 -9.37 -7.24
N GLY A 256 -15.93 -9.14 -8.51
CA GLY A 256 -15.17 -9.43 -9.74
C GLY A 256 -15.53 -10.74 -10.45
N PRO A 257 -15.70 -10.79 -11.79
CA PRO A 257 -15.84 -12.05 -12.51
C PRO A 257 -14.53 -12.86 -12.43
N VAL A 258 -14.68 -14.18 -12.39
CA VAL A 258 -13.59 -15.12 -12.64
C VAL A 258 -13.04 -14.84 -14.06
N PRO A 259 -11.72 -14.76 -14.29
CA PRO A 259 -11.19 -14.61 -15.64
C PRO A 259 -11.72 -15.75 -16.55
N ASP A 260 -12.10 -15.45 -17.80
CA ASP A 260 -12.75 -16.42 -18.72
C ASP A 260 -11.96 -17.73 -18.96
N HIS A 261 -10.66 -17.74 -18.64
CA HIS A 261 -9.74 -18.87 -18.76
C HIS A 261 -9.54 -19.64 -17.45
N VAL A 262 -10.33 -19.34 -16.41
CA VAL A 262 -10.23 -19.96 -15.08
C VAL A 262 -11.60 -20.52 -14.71
N ALA A 263 -11.64 -21.78 -14.31
CA ALA A 263 -12.88 -22.44 -13.90
C ALA A 263 -13.44 -21.81 -12.61
N ASP A 264 -14.77 -21.68 -12.53
CA ASP A 264 -15.45 -21.25 -11.32
C ASP A 264 -15.20 -22.27 -10.19
N PRO A 265 -14.63 -21.89 -9.04
CA PRO A 265 -14.40 -22.81 -7.92
C PRO A 265 -15.71 -23.37 -7.32
N LYS A 266 -16.88 -22.86 -7.72
CA LYS A 266 -18.19 -23.42 -7.35
C LYS A 266 -18.64 -24.57 -8.24
N ASP A 267 -18.05 -24.77 -9.42
CA ASP A 267 -18.36 -25.91 -10.30
C ASP A 267 -17.60 -27.20 -9.93
N SER A 268 -16.72 -27.14 -8.92
CA SER A 268 -15.94 -28.27 -8.42
C SER A 268 -16.53 -28.94 -7.17
N ARG A 269 -17.86 -28.90 -6.98
CA ARG A 269 -18.54 -29.60 -5.88
C ARG A 269 -19.68 -30.47 -6.34
#